data_AF-A0A8B4S2T1-F1
#
_entry.id   AF-A0A8B4S2T1-F1
#
_cell.length_a   1.000
_cell.length_b   1.000
_cell.length_c   1.000
_cell.angle_alpha   90.00
_cell.angle_beta   90.00
_cell.angle_gamma   90.00
#
_symmetry.space_group_name_H-M   'P 1'
#
loop_
_entity.id
_entity.type
_entity.pdbx_description
1 polymer ?
#
loop_
_entity_poly.entity_id
_entity_poly.type
_entity_poly.pdbx_seq_one_letter_code
_entity_poly.pdbx_strand_id
1 'polypeptide(L)'
;MSCMPVQLIASPVTLPLADRSARTGSPANDFAGKRLDITDLLVTHPKATFLLRVTGPSMQEHGIDDGDIVVVDRELRARDGSIVVAVVERELVIRVLDGDGDTCKLKAGAPTYPDVVPPEGQTLEIWGVVTSCIKRFAK
;
A
#
# COMPACT_ATOMS: atom_id res chain seq x y z
N MET A 1 -0.29 -9.64 -20.17
CA MET A 1 -0.96 -10.34 -19.06
C MET A 1 -1.68 -9.27 -18.24
N SER A 2 -3.00 -9.33 -18.12
CA SER A 2 -3.81 -8.26 -17.54
C SER A 2 -3.71 -8.28 -16.01
N CYS A 3 -3.08 -7.27 -15.40
CA CYS A 3 -2.99 -7.07 -13.96
C CYS A 3 -4.32 -6.53 -13.38
N MET A 4 -5.41 -7.26 -13.60
CA MET A 4 -6.72 -6.86 -13.09
C MET A 4 -6.73 -6.97 -11.55
N PRO A 5 -7.02 -5.88 -10.82
CA PRO A 5 -7.13 -5.92 -9.37
C PRO A 5 -8.32 -6.79 -8.95
N VAL A 6 -8.11 -7.70 -8.00
CA VAL A 6 -9.17 -8.57 -7.47
C VAL A 6 -9.80 -7.91 -6.25
N GLN A 7 -11.12 -7.73 -6.29
CA GLN A 7 -11.87 -7.18 -5.16
C GLN A 7 -11.89 -8.17 -3.99
N LEU A 8 -11.67 -7.66 -2.77
CA LEU A 8 -11.67 -8.50 -1.58
C LEU A 8 -13.09 -8.99 -1.29
N ILE A 9 -13.29 -10.31 -1.35
CA ILE A 9 -14.47 -11.00 -0.81
C ILE A 9 -13.97 -11.85 0.36
N ALA A 10 -13.70 -11.22 1.50
CA ALA A 10 -13.10 -11.89 2.65
C ALA A 10 -14.16 -12.19 3.72
N SER A 11 -14.10 -13.40 4.26
CA SER A 11 -14.62 -13.65 5.61
C SER A 11 -13.59 -13.17 6.63
N PRO A 12 -14.00 -12.52 7.72
CA PRO A 12 -13.08 -12.00 8.75
C PRO A 12 -12.17 -13.12 9.28
N VAL A 13 -10.86 -12.86 9.30
CA VAL A 13 -9.85 -13.77 9.86
C VAL A 13 -9.34 -13.17 11.15
N THR A 14 -9.82 -13.72 12.26
CA THR A 14 -9.42 -13.30 13.60
C THR A 14 -8.21 -14.10 14.07
N LEU A 15 -7.11 -13.41 14.35
CA LEU A 15 -5.90 -13.98 14.92
C LEU A 15 -5.71 -13.50 16.36
N PRO A 16 -5.11 -14.30 17.25
CA PRO A 16 -4.69 -13.80 18.55
C PRO A 16 -3.58 -12.77 18.36
N LEU A 17 -3.72 -11.58 18.97
CA LEU A 17 -2.65 -10.58 19.02
C LEU A 17 -2.09 -10.51 20.44
N ALA A 18 -0.76 -10.54 20.54
CA ALA A 18 -0.09 -10.26 21.79
C ALA A 18 -0.03 -8.74 22.01
N ASP A 19 -0.58 -8.25 23.13
CA ASP A 19 -0.61 -6.81 23.46
C ASP A 19 0.76 -6.22 23.85
N ARG A 20 1.85 -6.98 23.73
CA ARG A 20 3.22 -6.50 23.98
C ARG A 20 4.05 -6.57 22.72
N SER A 21 4.74 -5.47 22.41
CA SER A 21 5.83 -5.48 21.43
C SER A 21 6.84 -6.55 21.85
N ALA A 22 7.15 -7.47 20.95
CA ALA A 22 8.22 -8.43 21.15
C ALA A 22 9.53 -7.64 21.22
N ARG A 23 9.94 -7.21 22.42
CA ARG A 23 11.35 -6.92 22.65
C ARG A 23 12.08 -8.24 22.41
N THR A 24 13.03 -8.19 21.50
CA THR A 24 13.99 -9.26 21.31
C THR A 24 14.57 -9.60 22.69
N GLY A 25 14.26 -10.81 23.19
CA GLY A 25 14.71 -11.32 24.48
C GLY A 25 13.75 -11.13 25.67
N SER A 26 12.80 -12.07 25.84
CA SER A 26 12.55 -12.78 27.12
C SER A 26 11.26 -13.63 27.04
N PRO A 27 11.20 -14.77 27.76
CA PRO A 27 10.26 -15.84 27.50
C PRO A 27 8.84 -15.52 27.94
N ALA A 28 7.92 -16.17 27.23
CA ALA A 28 6.48 -16.10 27.34
C ALA A 28 5.96 -16.14 28.78
N ASN A 29 5.08 -15.20 29.13
CA ASN A 29 3.95 -15.53 29.98
C ASN A 29 2.79 -14.56 29.74
N ASP A 30 1.59 -15.13 29.79
CA ASP A 30 0.26 -14.49 29.83
C ASP A 30 -0.28 -13.91 28.51
N PHE A 31 -0.73 -14.80 27.62
CA PHE A 31 -1.60 -14.46 26.49
C PHE A 31 -3.06 -14.30 26.93
N ALA A 32 -3.34 -13.25 27.70
CA ALA A 32 -4.69 -12.68 27.76
C ALA A 32 -4.84 -11.62 26.63
N GLY A 33 -4.48 -12.00 25.41
CA GLY A 33 -4.37 -11.06 24.29
C GLY A 33 -5.72 -10.76 23.64
N LYS A 34 -5.94 -9.48 23.28
CA LYS A 34 -7.06 -9.08 22.44
C LYS A 34 -7.00 -9.85 21.10
N ARG A 35 -8.14 -10.37 20.66
CA ARG A 35 -8.29 -10.93 19.31
C ARG A 35 -8.20 -9.79 18.29
N LEU A 36 -7.29 -9.89 17.33
CA LEU A 36 -7.11 -8.95 16.24
C LEU A 36 -7.68 -9.54 14.97
N ASP A 37 -8.62 -8.83 14.34
CA ASP A 37 -9.00 -9.12 12.97
C ASP A 37 -8.06 -8.37 12.02
N ILE A 38 -7.40 -9.11 11.12
CA ILE A 38 -6.53 -8.48 10.11
C ILE A 38 -7.34 -7.57 9.19
N THR A 39 -8.60 -7.94 8.92
CA THR A 39 -9.51 -7.17 8.08
C THR A 39 -9.77 -5.82 8.73
N ASP A 40 -10.15 -5.81 10.01
CA ASP A 40 -10.42 -4.55 10.73
C ASP A 40 -9.17 -3.69 10.87
N LEU A 41 -7.98 -4.30 10.90
CA LEU A 41 -6.72 -3.58 10.97
C LEU A 41 -6.34 -2.89 9.65
N LEU A 42 -6.55 -3.58 8.52
CA LEU A 42 -6.01 -3.14 7.21
C LEU A 42 -7.07 -2.54 6.28
N VAL A 43 -8.35 -2.84 6.49
CA VAL A 43 -9.44 -2.54 5.57
C VAL A 43 -10.37 -1.51 6.19
N THR A 44 -10.29 -0.27 5.70
CA THR A 44 -11.22 0.80 6.13
C THR A 44 -12.51 0.79 5.32
N HIS A 45 -12.41 0.67 3.99
CA HIS A 45 -13.57 0.62 3.09
C HIS A 45 -13.62 -0.74 2.36
N PRO A 46 -14.32 -1.77 2.89
CA PRO A 46 -14.26 -3.14 2.37
C PRO A 46 -14.60 -3.30 0.88
N LYS A 47 -15.47 -2.43 0.35
CA LYS A 47 -15.87 -2.46 -1.06
C LYS A 47 -14.88 -1.75 -1.99
N ALA A 48 -13.98 -0.96 -1.43
CA ALA A 48 -13.01 -0.13 -2.16
C ALA A 48 -11.55 -0.46 -1.79
N THR A 49 -11.31 -1.50 -0.99
CA THR A 49 -9.97 -1.97 -0.62
C THR A 49 -9.52 -3.14 -1.49
N PHE A 50 -8.28 -3.08 -1.97
CA PHE A 50 -7.67 -4.05 -2.86
C PHE A 50 -6.27 -4.42 -2.37
N LEU A 51 -5.83 -5.64 -2.69
CA LEU A 51 -4.47 -6.10 -2.44
C LEU A 51 -3.74 -6.23 -3.77
N LEU A 52 -2.58 -5.58 -3.89
CA LEU A 52 -1.73 -5.68 -5.07
C LEU A 52 -0.37 -6.26 -4.70
N ARG A 53 0.15 -7.13 -5.57
CA ARG A 53 1.54 -7.59 -5.47
C ARG A 53 2.44 -6.54 -6.12
N VAL A 54 3.45 -6.10 -5.38
CA VAL A 54 4.47 -5.18 -5.88
C VAL A 54 5.40 -5.92 -6.83
N THR A 55 5.78 -5.25 -7.91
CA THR A 55 6.81 -5.72 -8.85
C THR A 55 7.85 -4.63 -9.05
N GLY A 56 9.11 -4.99 -8.89
CA GLY A 56 10.26 -4.12 -9.05
C GLY A 56 10.60 -3.25 -7.83
N PRO A 57 11.80 -2.65 -7.82
CA PRO A 57 12.37 -1.96 -6.66
C PRO A 57 12.05 -0.45 -6.58
N SER A 58 11.08 0.04 -7.35
CA SER A 58 10.88 1.50 -7.51
C SER A 58 10.43 2.27 -6.25
N MET A 59 10.14 1.56 -5.16
CA MET A 59 9.64 2.12 -3.90
C MET A 59 10.46 1.67 -2.67
N GLN A 60 11.70 1.20 -2.88
CA GLN A 60 12.57 0.65 -1.84
C GLN A 60 12.87 1.64 -0.70
N GLU A 61 13.06 2.92 -0.99
CA GLU A 61 13.32 3.94 0.05
C GLU A 61 12.11 4.16 0.97
N HIS A 62 10.92 3.73 0.55
CA HIS A 62 9.71 3.70 1.36
C HIS A 62 9.46 2.34 2.04
N GLY A 63 10.42 1.43 1.98
CA GLY A 63 10.34 0.09 2.57
C GLY A 63 9.39 -0.87 1.83
N ILE A 64 9.03 -0.55 0.58
CA ILE A 64 8.21 -1.38 -0.29
C ILE A 64 9.13 -2.05 -1.31
N ASP A 65 9.32 -3.36 -1.15
CA ASP A 65 10.21 -4.17 -1.97
C ASP A 65 9.44 -4.99 -3.01
N ASP A 66 10.19 -5.49 -3.99
CA ASP A 66 9.67 -6.48 -4.94
C ASP A 66 9.07 -7.69 -4.21
N GLY A 67 7.86 -8.07 -4.62
CA GLY A 67 7.15 -9.18 -4.03
C GLY A 67 6.36 -8.85 -2.76
N ASP A 68 6.42 -7.64 -2.22
CA ASP A 68 5.53 -7.22 -1.13
C ASP A 68 4.05 -7.17 -1.58
N ILE A 69 3.12 -7.24 -0.63
CA ILE A 69 1.70 -7.00 -0.89
C ILE A 69 1.32 -5.64 -0.32
N VAL A 70 0.79 -4.75 -1.14
CA VAL A 70 0.26 -3.47 -0.68
C VAL A 70 -1.26 -3.52 -0.57
N VAL A 71 -1.79 -2.83 0.45
CA VAL A 71 -3.22 -2.58 0.65
C VAL A 71 -3.54 -1.23 0.05
N VAL A 72 -4.54 -1.16 -0.82
CA VAL A 72 -4.90 0.03 -1.58
C VAL A 72 -6.37 0.34 -1.36
N ASP A 73 -6.68 1.58 -1.01
CA ASP A 73 -8.04 2.08 -0.81
C ASP A 73 -8.39 3.11 -1.88
N ARG A 74 -9.49 2.88 -2.61
CA ARG A 74 -9.95 3.74 -3.69
C ARG A 74 -10.88 4.87 -3.24
N GLU A 75 -11.41 4.82 -2.02
CA GLU A 75 -12.26 5.88 -1.48
C GLU A 75 -11.45 6.98 -0.78
N LEU A 76 -10.19 6.70 -0.43
CA LEU A 76 -9.30 7.71 0.13
C LEU A 76 -8.87 8.73 -0.92
N ARG A 77 -9.05 10.02 -0.58
CA ARG A 77 -8.50 11.12 -1.37
C ARG A 77 -6.99 11.21 -1.15
N ALA A 78 -6.22 11.03 -2.21
CA ALA A 78 -4.78 11.22 -2.18
C ALA A 78 -4.41 12.67 -1.84
N ARG A 79 -3.35 12.83 -1.04
CA ARG A 79 -2.79 14.11 -0.60
C ARG A 79 -1.29 14.12 -0.88
N ASP A 80 -0.69 15.30 -0.86
CA ASP A 80 0.76 15.43 -0.92
C ASP A 80 1.46 14.48 0.07
N GLY A 81 2.50 13.79 -0.40
CA GLY A 81 3.23 12.75 0.33
C GLY A 81 2.54 11.38 0.41
N SER A 82 1.32 11.22 -0.11
CA SER A 82 0.65 9.91 -0.12
C SER A 82 1.36 8.94 -1.07
N ILE A 83 1.53 7.69 -0.65
CA ILE A 83 1.88 6.62 -1.58
C ILE A 83 0.60 6.23 -2.33
N VAL A 84 0.63 6.27 -3.65
CA VAL A 84 -0.52 6.06 -4.51
C VAL A 84 -0.24 4.98 -5.54
N VAL A 85 -1.31 4.32 -5.97
CA VAL A 85 -1.34 3.60 -7.25
C VAL A 85 -1.90 4.57 -8.28
N ALA A 86 -1.14 4.83 -9.34
CA ALA A 86 -1.55 5.66 -10.46
C ALA A 86 -1.55 4.85 -11.75
N VAL A 87 -2.37 5.29 -12.71
CA VAL A 87 -2.36 4.75 -14.07
C VAL A 87 -1.45 5.62 -14.93
N VAL A 88 -0.34 5.05 -15.42
CA VAL A 88 0.60 5.71 -16.33
C VAL A 88 0.74 4.84 -17.56
N GLU A 89 0.47 5.40 -18.74
CA GLU A 89 0.52 4.65 -20.02
C GLU A 89 -0.33 3.35 -20.02
N ARG A 90 -1.45 3.35 -19.30
CA ARG A 90 -2.35 2.19 -19.07
C ARG A 90 -1.77 1.09 -18.18
N GLU A 91 -0.67 1.35 -17.49
CA GLU A 91 -0.09 0.47 -16.49
C GLU A 91 -0.25 1.03 -15.08
N LEU A 92 -0.40 0.14 -14.09
CA LEU A 92 -0.46 0.53 -12.69
C LEU A 92 0.95 0.69 -12.14
N VAL A 93 1.26 1.87 -11.60
CA VAL A 93 2.54 2.18 -10.96
C VAL A 93 2.32 2.63 -9.52
N ILE A 94 3.26 2.31 -8.64
CA ILE A 94 3.24 2.78 -7.25
C ILE A 94 4.25 3.92 -7.13
N ARG A 95 3.80 5.09 -6.67
CA ARG A 95 4.62 6.30 -6.56
C ARG A 95 4.20 7.12 -5.35
N VAL A 96 5.02 8.08 -4.95
CA VAL A 96 4.65 9.11 -3.99
C VAL A 96 4.04 10.29 -4.75
N LEU A 97 2.86 10.73 -4.32
CA LEU A 97 2.27 11.96 -4.80
C LEU A 97 3.05 13.16 -4.24
N ASP A 98 3.51 14.04 -5.11
CA ASP A 98 4.21 15.27 -4.73
C ASP A 98 3.45 16.48 -5.30
N GLY A 99 2.93 17.31 -4.40
CA GLY A 99 2.09 18.46 -4.71
C GLY A 99 0.59 18.22 -4.59
N ASP A 100 -0.16 19.33 -4.61
CA ASP A 100 -1.63 19.41 -4.63
C ASP A 100 -2.04 20.36 -5.78
N GLY A 101 -3.10 20.03 -6.52
CA GLY A 101 -3.60 20.82 -7.65
C GLY A 101 -2.82 20.65 -8.95
N ASP A 102 -2.58 21.76 -9.67
CA ASP A 102 -2.07 21.78 -11.06
C ASP A 102 -0.58 21.42 -11.20
N THR A 103 0.17 21.33 -10.10
CA THR A 103 1.62 21.00 -10.10
C THR A 103 1.92 19.59 -9.59
N CYS A 104 0.90 18.73 -9.55
CA CYS A 104 1.00 17.40 -9.00
C CYS A 104 1.89 16.49 -9.88
N LYS A 105 2.88 15.83 -9.27
CA LYS A 105 3.75 14.85 -9.93
C LYS A 105 3.87 13.56 -9.11
N LEU A 106 4.38 12.51 -9.74
CA LEU A 106 4.62 11.22 -9.11
C LEU A 106 6.13 10.97 -8.96
N LYS A 107 6.59 10.89 -7.72
CA LYS A 107 7.99 10.55 -7.40
C LYS A 107 8.15 9.06 -7.19
N ALA A 108 9.24 8.51 -7.71
CA ALA A 108 9.65 7.16 -7.33
C ALA A 108 10.34 7.19 -5.96
N GLY A 109 10.22 6.10 -5.21
CA GLY A 109 10.95 5.88 -3.96
C GLY A 109 12.30 5.22 -4.19
N ALA A 110 12.97 5.54 -5.31
CA ALA A 110 14.30 5.07 -5.65
C ALA A 110 14.95 6.03 -6.68
N PRO A 111 16.24 6.37 -6.56
CA PRO A 111 16.87 7.44 -7.36
C PRO A 111 17.00 7.11 -8.85
N THR A 112 16.90 5.83 -9.20
CA THR A 112 17.10 5.33 -10.56
C THR A 112 15.86 5.46 -11.45
N TYR A 113 14.72 5.89 -10.89
CA TYR A 113 13.46 6.00 -11.61
C TYR A 113 13.07 7.47 -11.77
N PRO A 114 12.76 7.93 -13.00
CA PRO A 114 12.37 9.32 -13.22
C PRO A 114 11.00 9.63 -12.60
N ASP A 115 10.85 10.87 -12.14
CA ASP A 115 9.55 11.44 -11.77
C ASP A 115 8.61 11.42 -12.98
N VAL A 116 7.35 11.09 -12.76
CA VAL A 116 6.29 11.24 -13.78
C VAL A 116 5.61 12.57 -13.54
N VAL A 117 5.79 13.48 -14.49
CA VAL A 117 5.12 14.79 -14.50
C VAL A 117 4.04 14.75 -15.57
N PRO A 118 2.76 15.04 -15.23
CA PRO A 118 1.71 15.12 -16.24
C PRO A 118 2.00 16.29 -17.20
N PRO A 119 1.69 16.15 -18.50
CA PRO A 119 1.76 17.26 -19.44
C PRO A 119 0.86 18.43 -18.99
N GLU A 120 1.17 19.64 -19.45
CA GLU A 120 0.41 20.85 -19.10
C GLU A 120 -1.08 20.68 -19.43
N GLY A 121 -1.95 20.93 -18.45
CA GLY A 121 -3.40 20.77 -18.58
C GLY A 121 -3.92 19.32 -18.48
N GLN A 122 -3.06 18.32 -18.25
CA GLN A 122 -3.47 16.96 -17.92
C GLN A 122 -3.45 16.71 -16.41
N THR A 123 -4.35 15.83 -15.97
CA THR A 123 -4.41 15.37 -14.57
C THR A 123 -3.86 13.95 -14.47
N LEU A 124 -3.23 13.64 -13.34
CA LEU A 124 -2.81 12.29 -13.03
C LEU A 124 -4.03 11.43 -12.69
N GLU A 125 -4.12 10.25 -13.29
CA GLU A 125 -5.14 9.27 -12.92
C GLU A 125 -4.67 8.48 -11.69
N ILE A 126 -5.13 8.90 -10.51
CA ILE A 126 -4.92 8.17 -9.26
C ILE A 126 -5.96 7.06 -9.15
N TRP A 127 -5.51 5.81 -9.13
CA TRP A 127 -6.38 4.66 -8.98
C TRP A 127 -6.81 4.43 -7.53
N GLY A 128 -5.90 4.68 -6.57
CA GLY A 128 -6.15 4.58 -5.14
C GLY A 128 -4.93 4.91 -4.28
N VAL A 129 -5.13 5.01 -2.97
CA VAL A 129 -4.08 5.32 -1.98
C VAL A 129 -3.59 4.03 -1.34
N VAL A 130 -2.26 3.85 -1.28
CA VAL A 130 -1.64 2.74 -0.55
C VAL A 130 -1.69 3.05 0.94
N THR A 131 -2.37 2.22 1.72
CA THR A 131 -2.56 2.40 3.17
C THR A 131 -1.61 1.56 4.01
N SER A 132 -1.12 0.44 3.47
CA SER A 132 -0.27 -0.50 4.20
C SER A 132 0.56 -1.37 3.25
N CYS A 133 1.69 -1.87 3.75
CA CYS A 133 2.54 -2.85 3.08
C CYS A 133 2.71 -4.09 3.98
N ILE A 134 2.51 -5.27 3.39
CA ILE A 134 2.64 -6.58 4.04
C ILE A 134 3.85 -7.28 3.44
N LYS A 135 4.90 -7.38 4.25
CA LYS A 135 6.16 -8.05 3.89
C LYS A 135 6.21 -9.44 4.52
N ARG A 136 6.54 -10.45 3.71
CA ARG A 136 6.73 -11.84 4.17
C ARG A 136 8.19 -12.22 4.07
N PHE A 137 8.81 -12.53 5.21
CA PHE A 137 10.21 -12.95 5.28
C PHE A 137 10.41 -14.47 5.14
N ALA A 138 9.39 -15.27 5.43
CA ALA A 138 9.41 -16.73 5.30
C ALA A 138 8.17 -17.23 4.54
N LYS A 139 8.37 -18.25 3.70
CA LYS A 139 7.29 -18.89 2.93
C LYS A 139 6.63 -20.00 3.73
#